data_AF-A0A9P4UPV5-F1
#
_entry.id   AF-A0A9P4UPV5-F1
#
_cell.length_a   1.000
_cell.length_b   1.000
_cell.length_c   1.000
_cell.angle_alpha   90.00
_cell.angle_beta   90.00
_cell.angle_gamma   90.00
#
_symmetry.space_group_name_H-M   'P 1'
#
loop_
_entity.id
_entity.type
_entity.pdbx_description
1 polymer ?
#
loop_
_entity_poly.entity_id
_entity_poly.type
_entity_poly.pdbx_seq_one_letter_code
_entity_poly.pdbx_strand_id
1 'polypeptide(L)'
;MRSTFTLTLAWCSIASAALTYNLTQANAPGNLKKYHCWNTLDVLARVPTCTCIWKAQKYANNHDGCAYDDYTCHCANYQVYSDIIEPLVFPPSLGGKGTCTLDELSKARPVLNDMCNFFNATQYADYAGCVGIFSPAVTLAIVQNEPVVISY
;
A
#
# COMPACT_ATOMS: atom_id res chain seq x y z
N MET A 1 38.92 33.16 13.61
CA MET A 1 39.03 31.76 13.15
C MET A 1 37.67 31.11 13.28
N ARG A 2 37.07 30.69 12.17
CA ARG A 2 35.74 30.04 12.11
C ARG A 2 35.93 28.55 12.37
N SER A 3 35.38 28.04 13.47
CA SER A 3 35.25 26.59 13.70
C SER A 3 33.88 26.16 13.16
N THR A 4 33.88 25.55 11.99
CA THR A 4 32.70 24.88 11.41
C THR A 4 32.44 23.58 12.18
N PHE A 5 31.35 23.54 12.94
CA PHE A 5 30.75 22.30 13.45
C PHE A 5 29.99 21.63 12.30
N THR A 6 30.49 20.48 11.82
CA THR A 6 29.78 19.65 10.86
C THR A 6 28.81 18.75 11.63
N LEU A 7 27.55 19.17 11.74
CA LEU A 7 26.48 18.35 12.31
C LEU A 7 25.97 17.38 11.23
N THR A 8 26.56 16.19 11.13
CA THR A 8 26.00 15.09 10.34
C THR A 8 24.81 14.50 11.12
N LEU A 9 23.61 15.02 10.86
CA LEU A 9 22.38 14.34 11.26
C LEU A 9 22.19 13.13 10.35
N ALA A 10 22.48 11.95 10.89
CA ALA A 10 22.16 10.67 10.25
C ALA A 10 20.63 10.55 10.14
N TRP A 11 20.11 10.76 8.94
CA TRP A 11 18.78 10.29 8.57
C TRP A 11 18.83 8.78 8.34
N CYS A 12 18.67 8.02 9.41
CA CYS A 12 18.18 6.65 9.32
C CYS A 12 16.72 6.65 9.75
N SER A 13 15.82 7.07 8.86
CA SER A 13 14.44 6.60 8.94
C SER A 13 14.46 5.13 8.53
N ILE A 14 14.65 4.24 9.49
CA ILE A 14 14.39 2.83 9.31
C ILE A 14 12.87 2.76 9.10
N ALA A 15 12.41 2.72 7.85
CA ALA A 15 11.03 2.38 7.53
C ALA A 15 10.83 0.92 7.92
N SER A 16 10.62 0.69 9.21
CA SER A 16 10.20 -0.59 9.72
C SER A 16 8.71 -0.69 9.40
N ALA A 17 8.32 -1.66 8.59
CA ALA A 17 6.94 -2.05 8.35
C ALA A 17 6.35 -2.65 9.63
N ALA A 18 6.22 -1.83 10.68
CA ALA A 18 5.10 -1.99 11.56
C ALA A 18 3.92 -1.38 10.80
N LEU A 19 2.81 -2.10 10.69
CA LEU A 19 1.49 -1.56 10.31
C LEU A 19 1.08 -0.39 11.22
N THR A 20 1.76 0.76 11.17
CA THR A 20 1.34 2.00 11.81
C THR A 20 0.30 2.64 10.90
N TYR A 21 -0.93 2.14 10.98
CA TYR A 21 -2.08 2.76 10.36
C TYR A 21 -2.73 3.77 11.32
N ASN A 22 -3.28 4.84 10.77
CA ASN A 22 -3.99 5.85 11.51
C ASN A 22 -5.45 5.44 11.67
N LEU A 23 -5.78 4.87 12.84
CA LEU A 23 -7.14 4.48 13.22
C LEU A 23 -8.14 5.64 13.14
N THR A 24 -7.74 6.86 13.52
CA THR A 24 -8.62 8.03 13.44
C THR A 24 -8.95 8.39 12.00
N GLN A 25 -7.96 8.36 11.11
CA GLN A 25 -8.16 8.59 9.68
C GLN A 25 -9.01 7.48 9.06
N ALA A 26 -8.70 6.21 9.36
CA ALA A 26 -9.44 5.07 8.81
C ALA A 26 -10.93 5.13 9.19
N ASN A 27 -11.23 5.44 10.46
CA ASN A 27 -12.60 5.53 10.98
C ASN A 27 -13.26 6.89 10.75
N ALA A 28 -12.67 7.78 9.95
CA ALA A 28 -13.28 9.07 9.64
C ALA A 28 -14.68 8.87 9.01
N PRO A 29 -15.67 9.72 9.33
CA PRO A 29 -17.02 9.58 8.81
C PRO A 29 -17.05 9.46 7.28
N GLY A 30 -17.74 8.44 6.78
CA GLY A 30 -17.88 8.17 5.36
C GLY A 30 -16.82 7.26 4.75
N ASN A 31 -15.69 6.98 5.43
CA ASN A 31 -14.66 6.08 4.90
C ASN A 31 -15.16 4.64 4.77
N LEU A 32 -15.89 4.13 5.77
CA LEU A 32 -16.54 2.81 5.65
C LEU A 32 -17.40 2.75 4.38
N LYS A 33 -18.33 3.70 4.19
CA LYS A 33 -19.15 3.76 2.97
C LYS A 33 -18.31 3.89 1.69
N LYS A 34 -17.18 4.60 1.77
CA LYS A 34 -16.31 4.87 0.63
C LYS A 34 -15.58 3.61 0.18
N TYR A 35 -14.96 2.88 1.10
CA TYR A 35 -14.01 1.79 0.82
C TYR A 35 -14.59 0.38 0.96
N HIS A 36 -15.75 0.24 1.62
CA HIS A 36 -16.40 -1.05 1.86
C HIS A 36 -16.54 -1.90 0.59
N CYS A 37 -16.11 -3.15 0.70
CA CYS A 37 -16.10 -4.13 -0.39
C CYS A 37 -15.28 -3.73 -1.62
N TRP A 38 -14.33 -2.80 -1.53
CA TRP A 38 -13.50 -2.48 -2.70
C TRP A 38 -12.77 -3.72 -3.21
N ASN A 39 -12.91 -3.91 -4.52
CA ASN A 39 -12.20 -4.91 -5.31
C ASN A 39 -11.25 -4.23 -6.30
N THR A 40 -10.61 -5.00 -7.17
CA THR A 40 -9.63 -4.46 -8.11
C THR A 40 -10.23 -3.45 -9.07
N LEU A 41 -11.46 -3.67 -9.54
CA LEU A 41 -12.12 -2.72 -10.43
C LEU A 41 -12.40 -1.39 -9.74
N ASP A 42 -12.76 -1.41 -8.45
CA ASP A 42 -12.95 -0.20 -7.66
C ASP A 42 -11.69 0.65 -7.55
N VAL A 43 -10.54 -0.01 -7.31
CA VAL A 43 -9.24 0.68 -7.21
C VAL A 43 -8.83 1.23 -8.56
N LEU A 44 -8.94 0.43 -9.63
CA LEU A 44 -8.62 0.85 -10.98
C LEU A 44 -9.47 2.06 -11.44
N ALA A 45 -10.74 2.12 -11.06
CA ALA A 45 -11.61 3.26 -11.37
C ALA A 45 -11.22 4.56 -10.66
N ARG A 46 -10.42 4.50 -9.59
CA ARG A 46 -10.09 5.65 -8.72
C ARG A 46 -8.64 6.09 -8.82
N VAL A 47 -7.73 5.22 -9.26
CA VAL A 47 -6.40 5.64 -9.68
C VAL A 47 -6.48 6.28 -11.08
N PRO A 48 -5.59 7.22 -11.43
CA PRO A 48 -5.55 7.80 -12.77
C PRO A 48 -5.60 6.71 -13.84
N THR A 49 -6.39 6.93 -14.90
CA THR A 49 -6.63 6.01 -16.03
C THR A 49 -5.40 5.81 -16.92
N CYS A 50 -4.20 5.81 -16.34
CA CYS A 50 -3.00 5.46 -17.06
C CYS A 50 -2.87 3.94 -17.15
N THR A 51 -2.73 3.46 -18.38
CA THR A 51 -2.60 2.03 -18.69
C THR A 51 -1.42 1.35 -18.01
N CYS A 52 -0.36 2.09 -17.63
CA CYS A 52 0.80 1.51 -16.95
C CYS A 52 0.45 1.06 -15.53
N ILE A 53 -0.20 1.91 -14.71
CA ILE A 53 -0.58 1.60 -13.32
C ILE A 53 -1.60 0.46 -13.31
N TRP A 54 -2.60 0.52 -14.20
CA TRP A 54 -3.65 -0.50 -14.25
C TRP A 54 -3.11 -1.89 -14.60
N LYS A 55 -2.22 -1.99 -15.59
CA LYS A 55 -1.61 -3.28 -15.94
C LYS A 55 -0.73 -3.80 -14.81
N ALA A 56 0.04 -2.92 -14.18
CA ALA A 56 0.94 -3.29 -13.10
C ALA A 56 0.19 -3.74 -11.84
N GLN A 57 -0.89 -3.05 -11.44
CA GLN A 57 -1.74 -3.48 -10.32
C GLN A 57 -2.36 -4.85 -10.57
N LYS A 58 -2.97 -5.07 -11.75
CA LYS A 58 -3.54 -6.37 -12.07
C LYS A 58 -2.48 -7.48 -12.09
N TYR A 59 -1.26 -7.16 -12.52
CA TYR A 59 -0.15 -8.10 -12.45
C TYR A 59 0.22 -8.40 -10.99
N ALA A 60 0.47 -7.37 -10.18
CA ALA A 60 0.82 -7.51 -8.78
C ALA A 60 -0.25 -8.29 -7.98
N ASN A 61 -1.53 -7.98 -8.15
CA ASN A 61 -2.64 -8.69 -7.51
C ASN A 61 -2.71 -10.20 -7.86
N ASN A 62 -2.10 -10.62 -8.97
CA ASN A 62 -2.02 -12.04 -9.35
C ASN A 62 -0.74 -12.73 -8.85
N HIS A 63 0.24 -12.00 -8.34
CA HIS A 63 1.60 -12.53 -8.11
C HIS A 63 2.11 -12.32 -6.68
N ASP A 64 1.45 -11.54 -5.85
CA ASP A 64 1.87 -11.30 -4.46
C ASP A 64 1.46 -12.42 -3.49
N GLY A 65 0.66 -13.39 -3.95
CA GLY A 65 0.19 -14.53 -3.15
C GLY A 65 -1.13 -14.27 -2.40
N CYS A 66 -1.71 -13.09 -2.54
CA CYS A 66 -3.04 -12.77 -2.04
C CYS A 66 -4.12 -13.12 -3.06
N ALA A 67 -5.38 -13.22 -2.61
CA ALA A 67 -6.51 -13.33 -3.52
C ALA A 67 -6.67 -12.01 -4.28
N TYR A 68 -6.97 -12.08 -5.57
CA TYR A 68 -6.86 -10.96 -6.50
C TYR A 68 -7.60 -9.66 -6.10
N ASP A 69 -8.70 -9.76 -5.36
CA ASP A 69 -9.52 -8.62 -4.92
C ASP A 69 -9.36 -8.32 -3.42
N ASP A 70 -8.45 -8.99 -2.72
CA ASP A 70 -8.27 -8.87 -1.28
C ASP A 70 -7.26 -7.78 -0.92
N TYR A 71 -7.74 -6.53 -0.84
CA TYR A 71 -6.92 -5.39 -0.44
C TYR A 71 -6.53 -5.39 1.04
N THR A 72 -7.18 -6.19 1.89
CA THR A 72 -6.65 -6.41 3.25
C THR A 72 -5.33 -7.17 3.17
N CYS A 73 -5.26 -8.22 2.36
CA CYS A 73 -4.03 -8.98 2.14
C CYS A 73 -2.98 -8.18 1.36
N HIS A 74 -3.35 -7.57 0.22
CA HIS A 74 -2.39 -6.81 -0.60
C HIS A 74 -1.72 -5.67 0.18
N CYS A 75 -2.49 -4.95 1.02
CA CYS A 75 -1.97 -3.83 1.81
C CYS A 75 -1.15 -4.26 3.03
N ALA A 76 -1.43 -5.44 3.62
CA ALA A 76 -0.57 -6.04 4.63
C ALA A 76 0.72 -6.58 4.00
N ASN A 77 0.65 -7.13 2.78
CA ASN A 77 1.78 -7.68 2.05
C ASN A 77 2.63 -6.63 1.32
N TYR A 78 2.76 -5.44 1.92
CA TYR A 78 3.28 -4.24 1.25
C TYR A 78 4.63 -4.48 0.56
N GLN A 79 5.59 -5.11 1.25
CA GLN A 79 6.93 -5.30 0.68
C GLN A 79 6.89 -6.18 -0.57
N VAL A 80 6.22 -7.33 -0.53
CA VAL A 80 6.10 -8.24 -1.68
C VAL A 80 5.34 -7.55 -2.81
N TYR A 81 4.27 -6.83 -2.49
CA TYR A 81 3.50 -6.09 -3.48
C TYR A 81 4.35 -4.99 -4.15
N SER A 82 5.11 -4.22 -3.37
CA SER A 82 6.04 -3.19 -3.84
C SER A 82 7.14 -3.77 -4.73
N ASP A 83 7.76 -4.88 -4.32
CA ASP A 83 8.81 -5.56 -5.09
C ASP A 83 8.32 -6.00 -6.49
N ILE A 84 7.01 -6.25 -6.63
CA ILE A 84 6.39 -6.60 -7.91
C ILE A 84 5.98 -5.35 -8.70
N ILE A 85 5.26 -4.41 -8.08
CA ILE A 85 4.63 -3.30 -8.81
C ILE A 85 5.63 -2.18 -9.14
N GLU A 86 6.54 -1.85 -8.23
CA GLU A 86 7.44 -0.70 -8.38
C GLU A 86 8.33 -0.82 -9.64
N PRO A 87 8.97 -1.97 -9.94
CA PRO A 87 9.72 -2.11 -11.20
C PRO A 87 8.88 -1.90 -12.46
N LEU A 88 7.56 -2.14 -12.39
CA LEU A 88 6.62 -2.03 -13.52
C LEU A 88 6.05 -0.62 -13.70
N VAL A 89 5.93 0.16 -12.62
CA VAL A 89 5.35 1.51 -12.67
C VAL A 89 6.40 2.61 -12.61
N PHE A 90 7.51 2.40 -11.90
CA PHE A 90 8.53 3.43 -11.76
C PHE A 90 9.29 3.66 -13.07
N PRO A 91 9.45 4.91 -13.51
CA PRO A 91 10.29 5.24 -14.63
C PRO A 91 11.77 4.95 -14.31
N PRO A 92 12.65 4.90 -15.33
CA PRO A 92 14.09 4.68 -15.13
C PRO A 92 14.75 5.65 -14.14
N SER A 93 14.25 6.89 -14.04
CA SER A 93 14.72 7.89 -13.06
C SER A 93 14.46 7.51 -11.60
N LEU A 94 13.55 6.57 -11.34
CA LEU A 94 13.25 5.99 -10.02
C LEU A 94 13.73 4.53 -9.92
N GLY A 95 14.57 4.06 -10.84
CA GLY A 95 15.13 2.70 -10.81
C GLY A 95 14.23 1.60 -11.37
N GLY A 96 13.07 1.94 -11.94
CA GLY A 96 12.17 0.98 -12.58
C GLY A 96 12.32 0.89 -14.10
N LYS A 97 11.44 0.10 -14.73
CA LYS A 97 11.33 -0.06 -16.19
C LYS A 97 9.96 0.39 -16.72
N GLY A 98 9.15 0.99 -15.86
CA GLY A 98 7.82 1.45 -16.17
C GLY A 98 7.80 2.70 -17.04
N THR A 99 6.61 2.98 -17.60
CA THR A 99 6.36 4.17 -18.43
C THR A 99 5.50 5.20 -17.71
N CYS A 100 5.18 5.01 -16.43
CA CYS A 100 4.40 5.99 -15.69
C CYS A 100 5.23 7.24 -15.43
N THR A 101 4.58 8.39 -15.57
CA THR A 101 5.15 9.68 -15.23
C THR A 101 5.11 9.91 -13.72
N LEU A 102 5.99 10.80 -13.22
CA LEU A 102 5.96 11.19 -11.81
C LEU A 102 4.63 11.84 -11.40
N ASP A 103 3.98 12.56 -12.32
CA ASP A 103 2.65 13.17 -12.08
C ASP A 103 1.58 12.09 -11.85
N GLU A 104 1.55 11.04 -12.69
CA GLU A 104 0.62 9.93 -12.54
C GLU A 104 0.84 9.15 -11.23
N LEU A 105 2.10 8.87 -10.90
CA LEU A 105 2.48 8.23 -9.64
C LEU A 105 2.07 9.10 -8.44
N SER A 106 2.26 10.42 -8.53
CA SER A 106 1.91 11.35 -7.44
C SER A 106 0.41 11.42 -7.17
N LYS A 107 -0.41 11.24 -8.22
CA LYS A 107 -1.88 11.19 -8.12
C LYS A 107 -2.41 9.84 -7.64
N ALA A 108 -1.75 8.73 -8.00
CA ALA A 108 -2.13 7.39 -7.55
C ALA A 108 -1.80 7.15 -6.07
N ARG A 109 -0.64 7.64 -5.61
CA ARG A 109 -0.14 7.42 -4.25
C ARG A 109 -1.14 7.75 -3.14
N PRO A 110 -1.80 8.93 -3.07
CA PRO A 110 -2.74 9.22 -1.99
C PRO A 110 -3.95 8.28 -1.99
N VAL A 111 -4.45 7.87 -3.16
CA VAL A 111 -5.57 6.92 -3.25
C VAL A 111 -5.21 5.58 -2.64
N LEU A 112 -4.03 5.04 -3.01
CA LEU A 112 -3.54 3.75 -2.51
C LEU A 112 -3.18 3.82 -1.03
N ASN A 113 -2.54 4.91 -0.58
CA ASN A 113 -2.18 5.10 0.81
C ASN A 113 -3.42 5.19 1.71
N ASP A 114 -4.43 5.98 1.33
CA ASP A 114 -5.65 6.11 2.12
C ASP A 114 -6.43 4.80 2.17
N MET A 115 -6.51 4.10 1.04
CA MET A 115 -7.15 2.79 0.93
C MET A 115 -6.43 1.75 1.81
N CYS A 116 -5.10 1.65 1.72
CA CYS A 116 -4.34 0.72 2.53
C CYS A 116 -4.36 1.10 4.01
N ASN A 117 -4.36 2.39 4.36
CA ASN A 117 -4.57 2.82 5.74
C ASN A 117 -5.93 2.33 6.27
N PHE A 118 -6.99 2.42 5.45
CA PHE A 118 -8.30 1.93 5.81
C PHE A 118 -8.32 0.41 5.99
N PHE A 119 -7.89 -0.37 4.99
CA PHE A 119 -7.92 -1.84 5.07
C PHE A 119 -6.99 -2.41 6.14
N ASN A 120 -5.84 -1.79 6.38
CA ASN A 120 -4.95 -2.20 7.47
C ASN A 120 -5.57 -1.92 8.85
N ALA A 121 -6.40 -0.89 8.97
CA ALA A 121 -7.10 -0.55 10.20
C ALA A 121 -8.35 -1.41 10.46
N THR A 122 -9.13 -1.70 9.42
CA THR A 122 -10.40 -2.42 9.53
C THR A 122 -10.27 -3.91 9.31
N GLN A 123 -9.20 -4.35 8.64
CA GLN A 123 -8.94 -5.73 8.27
C GLN A 123 -10.18 -6.34 7.57
N TYR A 124 -10.41 -7.64 7.74
CA TYR A 124 -11.58 -8.33 7.18
C TYR A 124 -12.92 -7.90 7.77
N ALA A 125 -12.96 -7.04 8.81
CA ALA A 125 -14.24 -6.50 9.28
C ALA A 125 -14.91 -5.64 8.20
N ASP A 126 -14.11 -4.99 7.33
CA ASP A 126 -14.66 -4.27 6.19
C ASP A 126 -15.26 -5.19 5.13
N TYR A 127 -14.74 -6.41 4.96
CA TYR A 127 -15.30 -7.36 3.99
C TYR A 127 -16.55 -8.10 4.49
N ALA A 128 -17.07 -7.77 5.68
CA ALA A 128 -18.26 -8.40 6.24
C ALA A 128 -19.47 -8.20 5.33
N GLY A 129 -20.01 -9.30 4.78
CA GLY A 129 -21.15 -9.28 3.86
C GLY A 129 -20.78 -9.03 2.39
N CYS A 130 -19.50 -8.84 2.07
CA CYS A 130 -19.02 -8.73 0.70
C CYS A 130 -18.89 -10.10 0.04
N VAL A 131 -19.08 -10.17 -1.27
CA VAL A 131 -18.85 -11.38 -2.08
C VAL A 131 -17.44 -11.32 -2.65
N GLY A 132 -16.62 -12.33 -2.38
CA GLY A 132 -15.25 -12.41 -2.88
C GLY A 132 -14.49 -13.61 -2.35
N ILE A 133 -13.33 -13.89 -2.96
CA ILE A 133 -12.33 -14.81 -2.40
C ILE A 133 -11.32 -13.95 -1.65
N PHE A 134 -11.01 -14.35 -0.42
CA PHE A 134 -10.12 -13.63 0.47
C PHE A 134 -9.04 -14.58 1.02
N SER A 135 -7.93 -14.00 1.47
CA SER A 135 -6.73 -14.70 1.95
C SER A 135 -6.43 -14.46 3.43
N PRO A 136 -7.38 -14.66 4.37
CA PRO A 136 -7.19 -14.32 5.78
C PRO A 136 -6.03 -15.08 6.45
N ALA A 137 -5.78 -16.31 6.03
CA ALA A 137 -4.64 -17.08 6.53
C ALA A 137 -3.29 -16.48 6.11
N VAL A 138 -3.19 -15.97 4.89
CA VAL A 138 -1.96 -15.31 4.37
C VAL A 138 -1.76 -13.99 5.09
N THR A 139 -2.81 -13.16 5.18
CA THR A 139 -2.78 -11.89 5.92
C THR A 139 -2.36 -12.09 7.36
N LEU A 140 -2.96 -13.07 8.06
CA LEU A 140 -2.61 -13.36 9.45
C LEU A 140 -1.14 -13.79 9.58
N ALA A 141 -0.64 -14.63 8.67
CA ALA A 141 0.76 -15.05 8.67
C ALA A 141 1.71 -13.87 8.44
N ILE A 142 1.36 -12.91 7.59
CA ILE A 142 2.13 -11.67 7.39
C ILE A 142 2.16 -10.86 8.68
N VAL A 143 0.97 -10.52 9.23
CA VAL A 143 0.83 -9.70 10.44
C VAL A 143 1.53 -10.32 11.65
N GLN A 144 1.48 -11.65 11.79
CA GLN A 144 2.16 -12.36 12.90
C GLN A 144 3.69 -12.32 12.83
N ASN A 145 4.24 -12.17 11.63
CA ASN A 145 5.69 -12.14 11.39
C ASN A 145 6.23 -10.71 11.25
N GLU A 146 5.39 -9.69 11.37
CA GLU A 146 5.86 -8.30 11.37
C GLU A 146 6.65 -7.98 12.65
N PRO A 147 7.85 -7.37 12.53
CA PRO A 147 8.60 -6.94 13.69
C PRO A 147 7.90 -5.75 14.36
N VAL A 148 7.46 -5.94 15.60
CA VAL A 148 6.95 -4.83 16.43
C VAL A 148 8.14 -3.96 16.86
N VAL A 149 8.33 -2.83 16.21
CA VAL A 149 9.33 -1.84 16.61
C VAL A 149 8.71 -0.90 17.66
N ILE A 150 9.06 -1.11 18.92
CA ILE A 150 8.75 -0.17 20.00
C ILE A 150 9.85 0.89 20.03
N SER A 151 9.56 2.11 19.57
CA SER A 151 10.42 3.26 19.78
C SER A 151 10.09 3.92 21.13
N TYR A 152 11.11 4.07 21.98
CA TYR A 152 11.05 4.80 23.26
C TYR A 152 11.58 6.23 23.10
#